data_AF-A0A3C0AP21-F1
#
_entry.id   AF-A0A3C0AP21-F1
#
_cell.length_a   1.000
_cell.length_b   1.000
_cell.length_c   1.000
_cell.angle_alpha   90.00
_cell.angle_beta   90.00
_cell.angle_gamma   90.00
#
_symmetry.space_group_name_H-M   'P 1'
#
loop_
_entity.id
_entity.type
_entity.pdbx_description
1 polymer ?
#
loop_
_entity_poly.entity_id
_entity_poly.type
_entity_poly.pdbx_seq_one_letter_code
_entity_poly.pdbx_strand_id
1 'polypeptide(L)'
;MAAYLVCLLDISPWTSVIMFSIVAFSTDFGSPAMWAFNQDIAGKHVGSVLGWGNMWGNLGAAVAPSLMIAVITVNTANGEEHHWNMAFVTCAIAFFIAGVASLFVDSSRKLVVDDEDVMLESA
;
A
#
# COMPACT_ATOMS: atom_id res chain seq x y z
N MET A 1 -6.16 7.42 0.32
CA MET A 1 -6.75 7.94 1.59
C MET A 1 -7.91 8.89 1.33
N ALA A 2 -7.69 10.09 0.79
CA ALA A 2 -8.72 11.13 0.70
C ALA A 2 -10.02 10.68 0.01
N ALA A 3 -9.92 9.96 -1.11
CA ALA A 3 -11.08 9.41 -1.81
C ALA A 3 -11.96 8.50 -0.94
N TYR A 4 -11.38 7.69 -0.05
CA TYR A 4 -12.14 6.88 0.90
C TYR A 4 -12.82 7.71 2.00
N LEU A 5 -12.21 8.81 2.43
CA LEU A 5 -12.83 9.72 3.39
C LEU A 5 -14.04 10.45 2.79
N VAL A 6 -13.99 10.77 1.49
CA VAL A 6 -15.14 11.35 0.78
C VAL A 6 -16.31 10.37 0.73
N CYS A 7 -16.06 9.06 0.64
CA CYS A 7 -17.12 8.04 0.71
C CYS A 7 -17.83 7.94 2.07
N LEU A 8 -17.37 8.65 3.11
CA LEU A 8 -18.07 8.76 4.39
C LEU A 8 -19.17 9.82 4.38
N LEU A 9 -19.14 10.72 3.39
CA LEU A 9 -20.23 11.65 3.16
C LEU A 9 -21.31 10.87 2.41
N ASP A 10 -22.60 11.06 2.76
CA ASP A 10 -23.71 10.41 2.04
C ASP A 10 -23.73 10.83 0.56
N ILE A 11 -23.02 10.07 -0.27
CA ILE A 11 -22.74 10.38 -1.67
C ILE A 11 -23.52 9.48 -2.61
N SER A 12 -23.77 9.98 -3.81
CA SER A 12 -24.41 9.18 -4.86
C SER A 12 -23.54 7.97 -5.24
N PRO A 13 -24.14 6.84 -5.67
CA PRO A 13 -23.38 5.68 -6.13
C PRO A 13 -22.38 5.99 -7.24
N TRP A 14 -22.72 6.92 -8.16
CA TRP A 14 -21.82 7.37 -9.22
C TRP A 14 -20.58 8.07 -8.69
N THR A 15 -20.73 8.86 -7.63
CA THR A 15 -19.60 9.50 -6.95
C THR A 15 -18.70 8.44 -6.33
N SER A 16 -19.25 7.40 -5.71
CA SER A 16 -18.46 6.29 -5.15
C SER A 16 -17.64 5.57 -6.22
N VAL A 17 -18.22 5.31 -7.39
CA VAL A 17 -17.50 4.71 -8.53
C VAL A 17 -16.31 5.57 -8.93
N ILE A 18 -16.50 6.88 -9.09
CA ILE A 18 -15.42 7.81 -9.43
C ILE A 18 -14.32 7.76 -8.36
N MET A 19 -14.68 7.78 -7.07
CA MET A 19 -13.72 7.71 -5.97
C MET A 19 -12.92 6.41 -5.99
N PHE A 20 -13.56 5.26 -6.23
CA PHE A 20 -12.85 3.99 -6.37
C PHE A 20 -11.96 3.93 -7.61
N SER A 21 -12.39 4.52 -8.74
CA SER A 21 -11.55 4.63 -9.93
C SER A 21 -10.29 5.47 -9.67
N ILE A 22 -10.40 6.57 -8.91
CA ILE A 22 -9.24 7.38 -8.51
C ILE A 22 -8.27 6.57 -7.65
N VAL A 23 -8.78 5.78 -6.69
CA VAL A 23 -7.94 4.91 -5.86
C VAL A 23 -7.23 3.86 -6.71
N ALA A 24 -7.95 3.17 -7.59
CA ALA A 24 -7.38 2.15 -8.48
C ALA A 24 -6.29 2.76 -9.37
N PHE A 25 -6.59 3.86 -10.05
CA PHE A 25 -5.64 4.58 -10.89
C PHE A 25 -4.37 4.99 -10.11
N SER A 26 -4.54 5.55 -8.90
CA SER A 26 -3.40 5.99 -8.09
C SER A 26 -2.53 4.82 -7.63
N THR A 27 -3.14 3.68 -7.33
CA THR A 27 -2.43 2.46 -6.92
C THR A 27 -1.63 1.89 -8.07
N ASP A 28 -2.24 1.80 -9.25
CA ASP A 28 -1.59 1.30 -10.47
C ASP A 28 -0.47 2.23 -10.93
N PHE A 29 -0.61 3.54 -10.71
CA PHE A 29 0.44 4.51 -11.02
C PHE A 29 1.68 4.36 -10.12
N GLY A 30 1.49 4.06 -8.83
CA GLY A 30 2.59 3.87 -7.89
C GLY A 30 3.31 2.53 -8.00
N SER A 31 2.61 1.48 -8.43
CA SER A 31 3.15 0.11 -8.54
C SER A 31 4.46 0.03 -9.37
N PRO A 32 4.53 0.49 -10.64
CA PRO A 32 5.76 0.37 -11.43
C PRO A 32 6.93 1.14 -10.84
N ALA A 33 6.69 2.30 -10.22
CA ALA A 33 7.73 3.07 -9.56
C ALA A 33 8.34 2.32 -8.37
N MET A 34 7.51 1.63 -7.57
CA MET A 34 7.99 0.78 -6.47
C MET A 34 8.81 -0.41 -6.96
N TRP A 35 8.42 -1.02 -8.08
CA TRP A 35 9.18 -2.12 -8.68
C TRP A 35 10.51 -1.65 -9.27
N ALA A 36 10.57 -0.44 -9.84
CA ALA A 36 11.82 0.16 -10.30
C ALA A 36 12.73 0.49 -9.11
N PHE A 37 12.20 1.14 -8.05
CA PHE A 37 12.94 1.44 -6.84
C PHE A 37 13.63 0.21 -6.24
N ASN A 38 12.91 -0.92 -6.13
CA ASN A 38 13.47 -2.16 -5.62
C ASN A 38 14.64 -2.68 -6.46
N GLN A 39 14.69 -2.38 -7.76
CA GLN A 39 15.80 -2.74 -8.64
C GLN A 39 16.96 -1.75 -8.49
N ASP A 40 16.66 -0.46 -8.36
CA ASP A 40 17.66 0.60 -8.22
C ASP A 40 18.51 0.43 -6.95
N ILE A 41 17.90 0.03 -5.83
CA ILE A 41 18.62 -0.08 -4.54
C ILE A 41 19.27 -1.45 -4.29
N ALA A 42 18.83 -2.51 -4.98
CA ALA A 42 19.12 -3.87 -4.54
C ALA A 42 20.44 -4.46 -5.05
N GLY A 43 21.02 -3.90 -6.11
CA GLY A 43 22.28 -4.39 -6.70
C GLY A 43 22.27 -5.90 -6.96
N LYS A 44 23.30 -6.61 -6.48
CA LYS A 44 23.44 -8.07 -6.63
C LYS A 44 22.34 -8.90 -5.94
N HIS A 45 21.54 -8.30 -5.06
CA HIS A 45 20.50 -8.97 -4.28
C HIS A 45 19.07 -8.66 -4.77
N VAL A 46 18.92 -8.15 -6.01
CA VAL A 46 17.61 -7.81 -6.61
C VAL A 46 16.58 -8.94 -6.52
N GLY A 47 16.99 -10.19 -6.71
CA GLY A 47 16.10 -11.35 -6.59
C GLY A 47 15.47 -11.48 -5.20
N SER A 48 16.25 -11.28 -4.14
CA SER A 48 15.77 -11.36 -2.75
C SER A 48 14.86 -10.17 -2.40
N VAL A 49 15.20 -8.96 -2.86
CA VAL A 49 14.38 -7.76 -2.62
C VAL A 49 13.04 -7.85 -3.34
N LEU A 50 13.03 -8.27 -4.61
CA LEU A 50 11.80 -8.51 -5.37
C LEU A 50 10.98 -9.66 -4.79
N GLY A 51 11.63 -10.73 -4.32
CA GLY A 51 10.98 -11.84 -3.64
C GLY A 51 10.27 -11.40 -2.35
N TRP A 52 10.91 -10.54 -1.56
CA TRP A 52 10.32 -9.95 -0.36
C TRP A 52 9.09 -9.10 -0.67
N GLY A 53 9.19 -8.22 -1.68
CA GLY A 53 8.06 -7.42 -2.15
C GLY A 53 6.86 -8.27 -2.57
N ASN A 54 7.10 -9.34 -3.34
CA ASN A 54 6.06 -10.29 -3.75
C ASN A 54 5.43 -11.03 -2.57
N MET A 55 6.23 -11.41 -1.56
CA MET A 55 5.70 -12.10 -0.38
C MET A 55 4.69 -11.23 0.38
N TRP A 56 5.01 -9.95 0.60
CA TRP A 56 4.09 -9.01 1.25
C TRP A 56 2.87 -8.68 0.40
N GLY A 57 3.02 -8.57 -0.92
CA GLY A 57 1.90 -8.37 -1.84
C GLY A 57 0.88 -9.51 -1.77
N ASN A 58 1.36 -10.76 -1.86
CA ASN A 58 0.50 -11.94 -1.78
C ASN A 58 -0.10 -12.14 -0.39
N LEU A 59 0.67 -11.88 0.68
CA LEU A 59 0.15 -11.93 2.06
C LEU A 59 -0.99 -10.92 2.24
N GLY A 60 -0.82 -9.68 1.78
CA GLY A 60 -1.86 -8.66 1.80
C GLY A 60 -3.11 -9.10 1.05
N ALA A 61 -2.96 -9.65 -0.16
CA ALA A 61 -4.06 -10.18 -0.95
C ALA A 61 -4.82 -11.34 -0.27
N ALA A 62 -4.09 -12.22 0.44
CA ALA A 62 -4.69 -13.33 1.17
C ALA A 62 -5.46 -12.86 2.42
N VAL A 63 -4.96 -11.85 3.15
CA VAL A 63 -5.55 -11.39 4.41
C VAL A 63 -6.68 -10.37 4.19
N ALA A 64 -6.59 -9.54 3.16
CA ALA A 64 -7.50 -8.41 2.95
C ALA A 64 -9.00 -8.78 2.94
N PRO A 65 -9.46 -9.85 2.24
CA PRO A 65 -10.88 -10.19 2.23
C PRO A 65 -11.40 -10.59 3.61
N SER A 66 -10.68 -11.46 4.33
CA SER A 66 -11.06 -11.90 5.67
C SER A 66 -11.07 -10.76 6.67
N LEU A 67 -10.08 -9.87 6.59
CA LEU A 67 -10.02 -8.67 7.42
C LEU A 67 -11.21 -7.73 7.14
N MET A 68 -11.54 -7.50 5.86
CA MET A 68 -12.65 -6.63 5.49
C MET A 68 -14.00 -7.17 5.96
N ILE A 69 -14.22 -8.49 5.85
CA ILE A 69 -15.42 -9.12 6.40
C ILE A 69 -15.49 -8.87 7.91
N ALA A 70 -14.41 -9.15 8.64
CA ALA A 70 -14.37 -8.95 10.09
C ALA A 70 -14.64 -7.49 10.51
N VAL A 71 -14.12 -6.52 9.75
CA VAL A 71 -14.33 -5.08 9.99
C VAL A 71 -15.78 -4.67 9.75
N ILE A 72 -16.39 -5.10 8.66
CA ILE A 72 -17.77 -4.71 8.31
C ILE A 72 -18.79 -5.34 9.26
N THR A 73 -18.49 -6.53 9.80
CA THR A 73 -19.37 -7.25 10.73
C THR A 73 -19.10 -6.95 12.21
N VAL A 74 -18.19 -6.01 12.52
CA VAL A 74 -17.85 -5.72 13.91
C VAL A 74 -19.07 -5.13 14.63
N ASN A 75 -19.48 -5.78 15.73
CA ASN A 75 -20.69 -5.47 16.50
C ASN A 75 -22.03 -5.76 15.81
N THR A 76 -22.05 -6.52 14.71
CA THR A 76 -23.28 -7.01 14.09
C THR A 76 -23.79 -8.26 14.82
N ALA A 77 -24.16 -8.13 16.10
CA ALA A 77 -24.65 -9.26 16.90
C ALA A 77 -26.06 -9.74 16.46
N ASN A 78 -26.84 -8.89 15.79
CA ASN A 78 -28.27 -9.13 15.54
C ASN A 78 -28.71 -8.93 14.07
N GLY A 79 -27.78 -8.92 13.11
CA GLY A 79 -28.10 -9.13 11.70
C GLY A 79 -28.68 -7.97 10.88
N GLU A 80 -28.66 -6.71 11.35
CA GLU A 80 -29.37 -5.65 10.60
C GLU A 80 -28.51 -4.56 9.95
N GLU A 81 -27.24 -4.31 10.32
CA GLU A 81 -26.43 -3.29 9.62
C GLU A 81 -24.96 -3.69 9.41
N HIS A 82 -24.53 -3.66 8.15
CA HIS A 82 -23.12 -3.77 7.75
C HIS A 82 -22.48 -2.38 7.85
N HIS A 83 -21.43 -2.23 8.66
CA HIS A 83 -20.78 -0.95 8.88
C HIS A 83 -19.79 -0.59 7.76
N TRP A 84 -20.29 -0.31 6.55
CA TRP A 84 -19.47 0.02 5.37
C TRP A 84 -18.53 1.21 5.57
N ASN A 85 -18.92 2.17 6.41
CA ASN A 85 -18.07 3.30 6.80
C ASN A 85 -16.76 2.82 7.46
N MET A 86 -16.79 1.73 8.23
CA MET A 86 -15.59 1.17 8.84
C MET A 86 -14.64 0.57 7.80
N ALA A 87 -15.16 0.01 6.71
CA ALA A 87 -14.33 -0.45 5.60
C ALA A 87 -13.61 0.74 4.92
N PHE A 88 -14.32 1.84 4.67
CA PHE A 88 -13.73 3.04 4.09
C PHE A 88 -12.67 3.67 5.02
N VAL A 89 -12.94 3.76 6.32
CA VAL A 89 -11.95 4.23 7.31
C VAL A 89 -10.73 3.31 7.34
N THR A 90 -10.91 1.99 7.34
CA THR A 90 -9.81 1.01 7.36
C THR A 90 -8.93 1.17 6.12
N CYS A 91 -9.53 1.26 4.92
CA CYS A 91 -8.80 1.55 3.69
C CYS A 91 -8.09 2.90 3.75
N ALA A 92 -8.74 3.95 4.27
CA ALA A 92 -8.14 5.26 4.39
C ALA A 92 -6.88 5.24 5.27
N ILE A 93 -6.94 4.56 6.42
CA ILE A 93 -5.80 4.36 7.33
C ILE A 93 -4.69 3.57 6.66
N ALA A 94 -5.00 2.45 5.99
CA ALA A 94 -4.00 1.64 5.31
C ALA A 94 -3.24 2.44 4.24
N PHE A 95 -3.97 3.18 3.38
CA PHE A 95 -3.35 4.04 2.39
C PHE A 95 -2.62 5.25 2.98
N PHE A 96 -3.05 5.74 4.15
CA PHE A 96 -2.33 6.79 4.86
C PHE A 96 -0.99 6.29 5.38
N ILE A 97 -0.96 5.12 6.04
CA ILE A 97 0.27 4.47 6.50
C ILE A 97 1.20 4.22 5.32
N ALA A 98 0.69 3.69 4.20
CA ALA A 98 1.48 3.48 2.99
C ALA A 98 2.07 4.80 2.44
N GLY A 99 1.26 5.87 2.40
CA GLY A 99 1.73 7.19 1.97
C GLY A 99 2.80 7.76 2.90
N VAL A 100 2.62 7.66 4.22
CA VAL A 100 3.64 8.11 5.19
C VAL A 100 4.92 7.28 5.06
N ALA A 101 4.81 5.96 4.93
CA ALA A 101 5.96 5.08 4.72
C ALA A 101 6.72 5.43 3.42
N SER A 102 6.01 5.82 2.36
CA SER A 102 6.64 6.23 1.10
C SER A 102 7.50 7.49 1.21
N LEU A 103 7.30 8.35 2.21
CA LEU A 103 8.13 9.55 2.41
C LEU A 103 9.58 9.20 2.82
N PHE A 104 9.81 7.97 3.27
CA PHE A 104 11.13 7.49 3.66
C PHE A 104 11.82 6.66 2.56
N VAL A 105 11.20 6.55 1.39
CA VAL A 105 11.76 5.84 0.24
C VAL A 105 12.76 6.76 -0.47
N ASP A 106 14.02 6.34 -0.55
CA ASP A 106 15.11 7.10 -1.14
C ASP A 106 15.93 6.18 -2.06
N SER A 107 15.81 6.37 -3.38
CA SER A 107 16.50 5.55 -4.38
C SER A 107 18.01 5.82 -4.45
N SER A 108 18.50 6.90 -3.84
CA SER A 108 19.94 7.21 -3.84
C SER A 108 20.74 6.32 -2.89
N ARG A 109 20.07 5.64 -1.96
CA ARG A 109 20.70 4.80 -0.94
C ARG A 109 20.62 3.33 -1.35
N LYS A 110 21.76 2.78 -1.78
CA LYS A 110 21.88 1.34 -2.06
C LYS A 110 21.77 0.52 -0.77
N LEU A 111 21.20 -0.68 -0.91
CA LEU A 111 20.98 -1.60 0.20
C LEU A 111 22.28 -2.27 0.70
N VAL A 112 23.26 -2.43 -0.19
CA VAL A 112 24.61 -2.89 0.12
C VAL A 112 25.59 -1.86 -0.41
N VAL A 113 26.49 -1.40 0.45
CA VAL A 113 27.67 -0.63 0.03
C VAL A 113 28.70 -1.67 -0.39
N ASP A 114 29.12 -1.67 -1.66
CA ASP A 114 30.19 -2.56 -2.09
C ASP A 114 31.50 -2.07 -1.45
N ASP A 115 32.32 -2.98 -0.92
CA ASP A 115 33.57 -2.65 -0.22
C ASP A 115 34.54 -1.82 -1.09
N GLU A 116 34.44 -1.93 -2.43
CA GLU A 116 35.19 -1.09 -3.38
C GLU A 116 34.81 0.41 -3.29
N ASP A 117 33.53 0.75 -3.08
CA ASP A 117 33.09 2.14 -2.92
C ASP A 117 33.62 2.73 -1.59
N VAL A 118 33.67 1.93 -0.52
CA VAL A 118 34.24 2.32 0.79
C VAL A 118 35.75 2.56 0.70
N MET A 119 36.45 1.69 -0.04
CA MET A 119 37.89 1.81 -0.24
C MET A 119 38.27 3.04 -1.09
N LEU A 120 37.41 3.45 -2.03
CA LEU A 120 37.59 4.65 -2.86
C LEU A 120 37.26 5.96 -2.13
N GLU A 121 36.29 5.97 -1.19
CA GLU A 121 35.99 7.16 -0.36
C GLU A 121 37.02 7.40 0.75
N SER A 122 37.77 6.37 1.15
CA SER A 122 38.79 6.45 2.21
C SER A 122 40.22 6.72 1.74
N ALA A 123 40.44 6.80 0.42
CA ALA A 123 41.74 7.05 -0.23
C ALA A 123 41.86 8.51 -0.72
#